data_AF-A0A935X3V1-F1
#
_entry.id   AF-A0A935X3V1-F1
#
_cell.length_a   1.000
_cell.length_b   1.000
_cell.length_c   1.000
_cell.angle_alpha   90.00
_cell.angle_beta   90.00
_cell.angle_gamma   90.00
#
_symmetry.space_group_name_H-M   'P 1'
#
loop_
_entity.id
_entity.type
_entity.pdbx_description
1 polymer ?
#
loop_
_entity_poly.entity_id
_entity_poly.type
_entity_poly.pdbx_seq_one_letter_code
_entity_poly.pdbx_strand_id
1 'polypeptide(L)'
;MNTILRASGARTLLWLLAVSVPAVAFAADEPVKKKPAQAYSVYHDDGDSTSYDDPHANAPFADLNSLSRYLLKIAMRMSKYGMPEALPMITRIPRHDLEEKVCADPSKRCQVAALYEPERGVMLAEDLQPETNLFHRSILFHELVHYMQEVGNELSAAAPCERWYQREVEAYALQNRFLAQSSSPDRVSYAGARPTCEHVETTQTHRAKPVKAPGVND
;
A
#
# COMPACT_ATOMS: atom_id res chain seq x y z
N MET A 1 -93.89 -9.22 23.65
CA MET A 1 -93.23 -8.12 24.35
C MET A 1 -92.00 -7.73 23.55
N ASN A 2 -91.95 -6.46 23.11
CA ASN A 2 -90.78 -5.57 22.93
C ASN A 2 -89.48 -6.10 22.28
N THR A 3 -88.73 -5.43 21.41
CA THR A 3 -88.74 -4.10 20.75
C THR A 3 -87.67 -4.17 19.63
N ILE A 4 -87.82 -3.28 18.65
CA ILE A 4 -86.95 -2.91 17.52
C ILE A 4 -85.50 -2.55 17.95
N LEU A 5 -84.48 -2.88 17.13
CA LEU A 5 -83.56 -1.89 16.48
C LEU A 5 -82.51 -2.54 15.53
N ARG A 6 -82.37 -1.90 14.36
CA ARG A 6 -81.42 -2.10 13.25
C ARG A 6 -79.94 -1.91 13.65
N ALA A 7 -79.03 -2.56 12.92
CA ALA A 7 -77.91 -1.89 12.23
C ALA A 7 -77.19 -2.82 11.24
N SER A 8 -76.96 -2.31 10.03
CA SER A 8 -76.12 -2.89 8.97
C SER A 8 -74.67 -3.09 9.41
N GLY A 9 -74.02 -4.15 8.92
CA GLY A 9 -72.58 -4.32 8.98
C GLY A 9 -72.10 -5.25 7.87
N ALA A 10 -71.53 -4.66 6.82
CA ALA A 10 -70.96 -5.35 5.67
C ALA A 10 -69.86 -6.34 6.10
N ARG A 11 -69.96 -7.60 5.67
CA ARG A 11 -68.87 -8.58 5.80
C ARG A 11 -68.03 -8.55 4.52
N THR A 12 -67.05 -7.67 4.52
CA THR A 12 -65.99 -7.61 3.51
C THR A 12 -65.10 -8.85 3.61
N LEU A 13 -64.95 -9.58 2.51
CA LEU A 13 -63.95 -10.65 2.37
C LEU A 13 -62.55 -10.06 2.54
N LEU A 14 -61.80 -10.58 3.51
CA LEU A 14 -60.40 -10.26 3.72
C LEU A 14 -59.57 -11.01 2.66
N TRP A 15 -59.22 -10.33 1.57
CA TRP A 15 -58.19 -10.80 0.65
C TRP A 15 -56.82 -10.45 1.23
N LEU A 16 -56.06 -11.46 1.63
CA LEU A 16 -54.63 -11.33 1.95
C LEU A 16 -53.87 -11.02 0.66
N LEU A 17 -53.63 -9.73 0.39
CA LEU A 17 -52.64 -9.30 -0.59
C LEU A 17 -51.25 -9.45 0.04
N ALA A 18 -50.54 -10.51 -0.33
CA ALA A 18 -49.13 -10.66 -0.04
C ALA A 18 -48.36 -9.55 -0.79
N VAL A 19 -47.81 -8.60 -0.04
CA VAL A 19 -46.86 -7.62 -0.58
C VAL A 19 -45.54 -8.36 -0.80
N SER A 20 -45.25 -8.69 -2.05
CA SER A 20 -43.95 -9.21 -2.45
C SER A 20 -42.97 -8.05 -2.42
N VAL A 21 -42.18 -7.94 -1.36
CA VAL A 21 -41.05 -6.99 -1.28
C VAL A 21 -39.99 -7.48 -2.27
N PRO A 22 -39.54 -6.67 -3.23
CA PRO A 22 -38.44 -7.07 -4.09
C PRO A 22 -37.19 -7.17 -3.23
N ALA A 23 -36.59 -8.36 -3.20
CA ALA A 23 -35.27 -8.55 -2.62
C ALA A 23 -34.29 -7.70 -3.43
N VAL A 24 -33.82 -6.60 -2.82
CA VAL A 24 -32.68 -5.85 -3.34
C VAL A 24 -31.48 -6.76 -3.15
N ALA A 25 -31.08 -7.44 -4.23
CA ALA A 25 -29.82 -8.16 -4.26
C ALA A 25 -28.72 -7.11 -4.10
N PHE A 26 -28.10 -7.06 -2.92
CA PHE A 26 -26.82 -6.37 -2.77
C PHE A 26 -25.87 -7.04 -3.75
N ALA A 27 -25.45 -6.29 -4.77
CA ALA A 27 -24.34 -6.68 -5.61
C ALA A 27 -23.17 -6.99 -4.67
N ALA A 28 -22.70 -8.24 -4.70
CA ALA A 28 -21.43 -8.57 -4.08
C ALA A 28 -20.39 -7.65 -4.71
N ASP A 29 -19.67 -6.89 -3.88
CA ASP A 29 -18.53 -6.10 -4.32
C ASP A 29 -17.63 -7.00 -5.18
N GLU A 30 -17.32 -6.55 -6.40
CA GLU A 30 -16.35 -7.26 -7.23
C GLU A 30 -15.02 -7.36 -6.49
N PRO A 31 -14.31 -8.50 -6.60
CA PRO A 31 -13.02 -8.66 -5.94
C PRO A 31 -12.06 -7.60 -6.47
N VAL A 32 -11.64 -6.69 -5.59
CA VAL A 32 -10.53 -5.76 -5.82
C VAL A 32 -9.37 -6.58 -6.38
N LYS A 33 -9.00 -6.35 -7.64
CA LYS A 33 -7.85 -7.02 -8.27
C LYS A 33 -6.61 -6.75 -7.40
N LYS A 34 -6.13 -7.79 -6.73
CA LYS A 34 -4.93 -7.73 -5.90
C LYS A 34 -3.75 -7.25 -6.74
N LYS A 35 -2.94 -6.35 -6.18
CA LYS A 35 -1.76 -5.80 -6.83
C LYS A 35 -0.85 -6.94 -7.31
N PRO A 36 -0.21 -6.84 -8.48
CA PRO A 36 0.79 -7.82 -8.86
C PRO A 36 1.90 -7.83 -7.79
N ALA A 37 2.24 -9.04 -7.35
CA ALA A 37 3.19 -9.22 -6.26
C ALA A 37 4.55 -8.59 -6.58
N GLN A 38 5.09 -7.81 -5.64
CA GLN A 38 6.46 -7.29 -5.68
C GLN A 38 7.44 -8.46 -5.52
N ALA A 39 7.84 -9.08 -6.64
CA ALA A 39 8.92 -10.04 -6.65
C ALA A 39 10.25 -9.29 -6.81
N TYR A 40 11.09 -9.29 -5.77
CA TYR A 40 12.45 -8.73 -5.85
C TYR A 40 13.30 -9.60 -6.77
N SER A 41 13.63 -9.12 -7.97
CA SER A 41 14.74 -9.70 -8.74
C SER A 41 16.02 -8.96 -8.38
N VAL A 42 16.91 -9.66 -7.66
CA VAL A 42 18.24 -9.17 -7.30
C VAL A 42 19.23 -9.64 -8.36
N TYR A 43 20.11 -8.75 -8.80
CA TYR A 43 21.24 -9.07 -9.66
C TYR A 43 22.50 -8.38 -9.12
N HIS A 44 23.66 -9.02 -9.25
CA HIS A 44 24.95 -8.45 -8.84
C HIS A 44 25.60 -7.74 -10.03
N ASP A 45 25.84 -6.44 -9.87
CA ASP A 45 26.53 -5.60 -10.85
C ASP A 45 28.04 -5.65 -10.60
N ASP A 46 28.78 -6.33 -11.47
CA ASP A 46 30.25 -6.47 -11.42
C ASP A 46 31.00 -5.20 -11.87
N GLY A 47 30.29 -4.09 -12.08
CA GLY A 47 30.85 -2.81 -12.51
C GLY A 47 31.77 -2.13 -11.48
N ASP A 48 32.67 -1.30 -11.98
CA ASP A 48 33.66 -0.56 -11.18
C ASP A 48 32.95 0.46 -10.26
N SER A 49 32.89 0.19 -8.95
CA SER A 49 32.25 1.05 -7.95
C SER A 49 32.98 2.40 -7.89
N THR A 50 32.33 3.47 -8.36
CA THR A 50 32.86 4.83 -8.24
C THR A 50 32.73 5.29 -6.78
N SER A 51 33.79 5.04 -6.02
CA SER A 51 34.04 5.42 -4.63
C SER A 51 33.46 6.79 -4.22
N TYR A 52 32.33 6.76 -3.52
CA TYR A 52 31.91 7.80 -2.59
C TYR A 52 31.45 7.09 -1.31
N ASP A 53 32.40 6.77 -0.44
CA ASP A 53 32.12 6.06 0.81
C ASP A 53 31.29 6.96 1.75
N ASP A 54 30.01 6.65 1.97
CA ASP A 54 29.30 7.10 3.17
C ASP A 54 29.56 6.08 4.29
N PRO A 55 30.49 6.35 5.24
CA PRO A 55 30.77 5.43 6.34
C PRO A 55 29.54 5.18 7.25
N HIS A 56 28.52 6.04 7.21
CA HIS A 56 27.26 5.81 7.94
C HIS A 56 26.32 4.85 7.22
N ALA A 57 26.45 4.69 5.90
CA ALA A 57 25.61 3.78 5.13
C ALA A 57 25.86 2.30 5.48
N ASN A 58 26.99 1.97 6.11
CA ASN A 58 27.35 0.61 6.54
C ASN A 58 27.38 0.43 8.07
N ALA A 59 27.25 1.51 8.84
CA ALA A 59 27.17 1.43 10.29
C ALA A 59 25.82 0.83 10.75
N PRO A 60 25.79 0.09 11.88
CA PRO A 60 24.54 -0.35 12.47
C PRO A 60 23.77 0.84 13.09
N PHE A 61 22.44 0.76 13.06
CA PHE A 61 21.57 1.72 13.73
C PHE A 61 20.99 1.10 15.01
N ALA A 62 20.76 1.91 16.04
CA ALA A 62 20.26 1.45 17.33
C ALA A 62 18.79 1.01 17.26
N ASP A 63 17.98 1.69 16.45
CA ASP A 63 16.55 1.42 16.29
C ASP A 63 16.03 1.89 14.92
N LEU A 64 14.85 1.40 14.53
CA LEU A 64 14.19 1.74 13.27
C LEU A 64 13.89 3.24 13.13
N ASN A 65 13.58 3.96 14.21
CA ASN A 65 13.24 5.39 14.12
C ASN A 65 14.46 6.22 13.71
N SER A 66 15.62 5.94 14.31
CA SER A 66 16.89 6.59 13.97
C SER A 66 17.30 6.29 12.53
N LEU A 67 17.16 5.03 12.11
CA LEU A 67 17.41 4.60 10.73
C LEU A 67 16.47 5.29 9.74
N SER A 68 15.16 5.31 9.99
CA SER A 68 14.19 5.93 9.10
C SER A 68 14.40 7.42 8.95
N ARG A 69 14.78 8.14 10.01
CA ARG A 69 15.16 9.57 9.89
C ARG A 69 16.39 9.76 9.01
N TYR A 70 17.38 8.88 9.12
CA TYR A 70 18.55 8.91 8.25
C TYR A 70 18.14 8.64 6.79
N LEU A 71 17.39 7.56 6.53
CA LEU A 71 16.96 7.19 5.18
C LEU A 71 16.07 8.25 4.52
N LEU A 72 15.15 8.87 5.25
CA LEU A 72 14.32 9.97 4.73
C LEU A 72 15.15 11.20 4.35
N LYS A 73 16.20 11.54 5.12
CA LYS A 73 17.12 12.62 4.76
C LYS A 73 17.89 12.31 3.48
N ILE A 74 18.29 11.05 3.30
CA ILE A 74 18.95 10.59 2.07
C ILE A 74 17.97 10.65 0.89
N ALA A 75 16.76 10.11 1.04
CA ALA A 75 15.72 10.14 0.01
C ALA A 75 15.36 11.58 -0.41
N MET A 76 15.21 12.51 0.54
CA MET A 76 14.99 13.93 0.27
C MET A 76 16.12 14.55 -0.58
N ARG A 77 17.38 14.19 -0.34
CA ARG A 77 18.52 14.70 -1.13
C ARG A 77 18.59 14.11 -2.54
N MET A 78 17.98 12.95 -2.76
CA MET A 78 18.07 12.19 -4.02
C MET A 78 16.84 12.34 -4.92
N SER A 79 15.74 12.86 -4.38
CA SER A 79 14.43 12.93 -5.03
C SER A 79 13.89 14.36 -5.06
N LYS A 80 12.67 14.52 -5.59
CA LYS A 80 11.96 15.80 -5.56
C LYS A 80 11.14 16.05 -4.28
N TYR A 81 11.11 15.08 -3.37
CA TYR A 81 10.22 15.11 -2.21
C TYR A 81 10.78 15.94 -1.05
N GLY A 82 9.91 16.68 -0.37
CA GLY A 82 10.25 17.36 0.88
C GLY A 82 10.35 16.39 2.05
N MET A 83 11.00 16.82 3.14
CA MET A 83 11.02 16.06 4.40
C MET A 83 9.61 15.99 5.00
N PRO A 84 9.06 14.79 5.26
CA PRO A 84 7.79 14.66 5.96
C PRO A 84 7.87 15.19 7.40
N GLU A 85 6.77 15.77 7.90
CA GLU A 85 6.70 16.30 9.28
C GLU A 85 6.74 15.19 10.35
N ALA A 86 6.26 14.00 10.00
CA ALA A 86 6.22 12.83 10.87
C ALA A 86 6.92 11.64 10.20
N LEU A 87 7.31 10.66 11.03
CA LEU A 87 7.74 9.36 10.52
C LEU A 87 6.52 8.48 10.24
N PRO A 88 6.59 7.56 9.26
CA PRO A 88 5.57 6.53 9.14
C PRO A 88 5.65 5.58 10.34
N MET A 89 4.53 4.96 10.68
CA MET A 89 4.55 3.80 11.58
C MET A 89 5.32 2.67 10.89
N ILE A 90 6.20 1.99 11.63
CA ILE A 90 6.94 0.83 11.12
C ILE A 90 6.69 -0.34 12.05
N THR A 91 6.16 -1.43 11.50
CA THR A 91 5.83 -2.64 12.23
C THR A 91 6.54 -3.84 11.62
N ARG A 92 6.84 -4.82 12.46
CA ARG A 92 7.32 -6.14 12.01
C ARG A 92 6.14 -7.11 12.09
N ILE A 93 5.91 -7.85 11.02
CA ILE A 93 4.85 -8.86 10.95
C ILE A 93 5.40 -10.16 10.35
N PRO A 94 4.80 -11.32 10.66
CA PRO A 94 5.17 -12.59 10.03
C PRO A 94 5.16 -12.49 8.50
N ARG A 95 6.16 -13.06 7.82
CA ARG A 95 6.24 -13.03 6.33
C ARG A 95 4.98 -13.58 5.67
N HIS A 96 4.36 -14.61 6.25
CA HIS A 96 3.13 -15.17 5.69
C HIS A 96 1.97 -14.17 5.66
N ASP A 97 1.89 -13.27 6.64
CA ASP A 97 0.87 -12.21 6.69
C ASP A 97 1.12 -11.15 5.61
N LEU A 98 2.39 -10.85 5.29
CA LEU A 98 2.72 -9.98 4.14
C LEU A 98 2.33 -10.65 2.82
N GLU A 99 2.66 -11.92 2.65
CA GLU A 99 2.39 -12.67 1.44
C GLU A 99 0.89 -12.82 1.18
N GLU A 100 0.07 -13.06 2.21
CA GLU A 100 -1.38 -13.12 2.05
C GLU A 100 -1.99 -11.81 1.52
N LYS A 101 -1.39 -10.67 1.91
CA LYS A 101 -1.80 -9.33 1.47
C LYS A 101 -1.41 -9.04 0.03
N VAL A 102 -0.20 -9.43 -0.37
CA VAL A 102 0.43 -8.97 -1.62
C VAL A 102 0.37 -10.01 -2.73
N CYS A 103 0.50 -11.30 -2.41
CA CYS A 103 0.56 -12.33 -3.44
C CYS A 103 -0.80 -12.48 -4.15
N ALA A 104 -0.79 -12.29 -5.47
CA ALA A 104 -1.99 -12.44 -6.30
C ALA A 104 -2.54 -13.88 -6.25
N ASP A 105 -1.64 -14.86 -6.12
CA ASP A 105 -1.97 -16.27 -5.93
C ASP A 105 -1.55 -16.67 -4.50
N PRO A 106 -2.50 -16.90 -3.59
CA PRO A 106 -2.19 -17.31 -2.21
C PRO A 106 -1.46 -18.67 -2.13
N SER A 107 -1.55 -19.49 -3.17
CA SER A 107 -0.83 -20.77 -3.24
C SER A 107 0.64 -20.60 -3.64
N LYS A 108 1.05 -19.41 -4.08
CA LYS A 108 2.42 -19.09 -4.48
C LYS A 108 3.00 -18.02 -3.55
N ARG A 109 3.93 -18.44 -2.70
CA ARG A 109 4.69 -17.54 -1.83
C ARG A 109 5.60 -16.65 -2.68
N CYS A 110 5.27 -15.36 -2.76
CA CYS A 110 5.92 -14.38 -3.63
C CYS A 110 7.16 -13.70 -3.00
N GLN A 111 7.59 -14.15 -1.81
CA GLN A 111 8.81 -13.67 -1.14
C GLN A 111 8.84 -12.16 -0.88
N VAL A 112 7.67 -11.54 -0.67
CA VAL A 112 7.58 -10.14 -0.27
C VAL A 112 8.24 -9.94 1.09
N ALA A 113 9.01 -8.86 1.22
CA ALA A 113 9.89 -8.60 2.35
C ALA A 113 9.46 -7.36 3.14
N ALA A 114 8.81 -6.40 2.47
CA ALA A 114 8.20 -5.24 3.08
C ALA A 114 7.01 -4.76 2.23
N LEU A 115 6.18 -3.90 2.82
CA LEU A 115 5.06 -3.23 2.15
C LEU A 115 4.74 -1.92 2.85
N TYR A 116 4.60 -0.84 2.10
CA TYR A 116 3.97 0.40 2.53
C TYR A 116 2.48 0.45 2.19
N GLU A 117 1.66 0.84 3.16
CA GLU A 117 0.24 1.19 2.97
C GLU A 117 -0.10 2.51 3.69
N PRO A 118 -0.88 3.42 3.08
CA PRO A 118 -1.17 4.74 3.67
C PRO A 118 -1.75 4.70 5.09
N GLU A 119 -2.62 3.74 5.41
CA GLU A 119 -3.29 3.65 6.71
C GLU A 119 -2.49 2.88 7.77
N ARG A 120 -1.53 2.04 7.35
CA ARG A 120 -0.80 1.13 8.24
C ARG A 120 0.69 1.48 8.37
N GLY A 121 1.20 2.35 7.51
CA GLY A 121 2.62 2.65 7.42
C GLY A 121 3.39 1.50 6.74
N VAL A 122 4.63 1.30 7.18
CA VAL A 122 5.53 0.28 6.66
C VAL A 122 5.40 -1.00 7.48
N MET A 123 5.15 -2.12 6.82
CA MET A 123 5.17 -3.45 7.41
C MET A 123 6.40 -4.19 6.87
N LEU A 124 7.25 -4.67 7.77
CA LEU A 124 8.46 -5.43 7.45
C LEU A 124 8.25 -6.90 7.83
N ALA A 125 8.80 -7.82 7.04
CA ALA A 125 8.92 -9.20 7.48
C ALA A 125 9.79 -9.25 8.75
N GLU A 126 9.42 -10.09 9.72
CA GLU A 126 10.15 -10.19 11.00
C GLU A 126 11.66 -10.44 10.84
N ASP A 127 12.05 -11.19 9.82
CA ASP A 127 13.44 -11.54 9.52
C ASP A 127 14.19 -10.49 8.67
N LEU A 128 13.51 -9.43 8.21
CA LEU A 128 14.13 -8.32 7.51
C LEU A 128 14.87 -7.40 8.52
N GLN A 129 16.19 -7.32 8.43
CA GLN A 129 17.05 -6.60 9.39
C GLN A 129 17.73 -5.35 8.80
N PRO A 130 17.00 -4.27 8.48
CA PRO A 130 17.57 -3.06 7.88
C PRO A 130 18.54 -2.28 8.79
N GLU A 131 18.47 -2.50 10.10
CA GLU A 131 19.36 -1.89 11.09
C GLU A 131 20.80 -2.37 10.93
N THR A 132 21.01 -3.60 10.46
CA THR A 132 22.33 -4.26 10.41
C THR A 132 22.73 -4.77 9.02
N ASN A 133 21.79 -4.89 8.08
CA ASN A 133 22.04 -5.37 6.72
C ASN A 133 21.73 -4.28 5.69
N LEU A 134 22.72 -3.92 4.86
CA LEU A 134 22.60 -2.86 3.85
C LEU A 134 21.54 -3.15 2.79
N PHE A 135 21.43 -4.39 2.32
CA PHE A 135 20.43 -4.75 1.33
C PHE A 135 19.01 -4.65 1.91
N HIS A 136 18.79 -5.17 3.11
CA HIS A 136 17.53 -4.99 3.85
C HIS A 136 17.21 -3.51 4.10
N ARG A 137 18.24 -2.71 4.37
CA ARG A 137 18.12 -1.26 4.52
C ARG A 137 17.64 -0.60 3.23
N SER A 138 18.11 -1.06 2.07
CA SER A 138 17.61 -0.59 0.78
C SER A 138 16.14 -0.92 0.54
N ILE A 139 15.65 -2.05 1.07
CA ILE A 139 14.23 -2.42 1.02
C ILE A 139 13.41 -1.46 1.90
N LEU A 140 13.85 -1.16 3.12
CA LEU A 140 13.18 -0.14 3.93
C LEU A 140 13.22 1.24 3.25
N PHE A 141 14.33 1.60 2.62
CA PHE A 141 14.44 2.84 1.85
C PHE A 141 13.40 2.92 0.73
N HIS A 142 13.19 1.83 0.00
CA HIS A 142 12.14 1.71 -1.02
C HIS A 142 10.76 2.06 -0.44
N GLU A 143 10.36 1.43 0.67
CA GLU A 143 9.07 1.69 1.31
C GLU A 143 8.94 3.13 1.83
N LEU A 144 10.04 3.73 2.30
CA LEU A 144 10.06 5.13 2.73
C LEU A 144 9.90 6.10 1.55
N VAL A 145 10.37 5.74 0.34
CA VAL A 145 10.07 6.51 -0.88
C VAL A 145 8.57 6.47 -1.17
N HIS A 146 7.91 5.32 -1.04
CA HIS A 146 6.46 5.24 -1.18
C HIS A 146 5.70 6.11 -0.18
N TYR A 147 6.18 6.18 1.06
CA TYR A 147 5.66 7.11 2.05
C TYR A 147 5.81 8.58 1.62
N MET A 148 6.99 8.98 1.13
CA MET A 148 7.22 10.35 0.65
C MET A 148 6.35 10.70 -0.57
N GLN A 149 6.19 9.76 -1.50
CA GLN A 149 5.27 9.90 -2.62
C GLN A 149 3.82 10.13 -2.16
N GLU A 150 3.39 9.42 -1.13
CA GLU A 150 2.04 9.55 -0.58
C GLU A 150 1.82 10.92 0.07
N VAL A 151 2.72 11.32 0.98
CA VAL A 151 2.67 12.62 1.66
C VAL A 151 2.76 13.78 0.65
N GLY A 152 3.56 13.61 -0.40
CA GLY A 152 3.71 14.57 -1.49
C GLY A 152 2.55 14.63 -2.48
N ASN A 153 1.53 13.76 -2.35
CA ASN A 153 0.45 13.59 -3.32
C ASN A 153 0.95 13.30 -4.76
N GLU A 154 2.06 12.57 -4.86
CA GLU A 154 2.72 12.27 -6.13
C GLU A 154 1.76 11.57 -7.09
N LEU A 155 1.61 12.14 -8.29
CA LEU A 155 0.76 11.61 -9.36
C LEU A 155 -0.70 11.37 -8.91
N SER A 156 -1.19 12.13 -7.92
CA SER A 156 -2.56 12.01 -7.40
C SER A 156 -3.66 12.17 -8.47
N ALA A 157 -3.39 12.94 -9.53
CA ALA A 157 -4.29 13.11 -10.67
C ALA A 157 -4.20 11.98 -11.73
N ALA A 158 -3.18 11.11 -11.67
CA ALA A 158 -3.03 10.01 -12.61
C ALA A 158 -3.99 8.86 -12.29
N ALA A 159 -4.36 8.08 -13.32
CA ALA A 159 -5.16 6.87 -13.14
C ALA A 159 -4.46 5.88 -12.17
N PRO A 160 -5.19 5.13 -11.33
CA PRO A 160 -4.58 4.31 -10.27
C PRO A 160 -3.49 3.34 -10.74
N CYS A 161 -3.70 2.66 -11.87
CA CYS A 161 -2.70 1.74 -12.44
C CYS A 161 -1.41 2.47 -12.84
N GLU A 162 -1.53 3.57 -13.60
CA GLU A 162 -0.37 4.34 -14.06
C GLU A 162 0.36 5.00 -12.87
N ARG A 163 -0.42 5.54 -11.92
CA ARG A 163 0.11 6.12 -10.67
C ARG A 163 0.94 5.10 -9.91
N TRP A 164 0.41 3.91 -9.70
CA TRP A 164 1.13 2.84 -9.00
C TRP A 164 2.42 2.47 -9.76
N TYR A 165 2.32 2.19 -11.06
CA TYR A 165 3.47 1.74 -11.84
C TYR A 165 4.60 2.78 -11.88
N GLN A 166 4.28 4.05 -12.13
CA GLN A 166 5.28 5.12 -12.18
C GLN A 166 5.94 5.35 -10.82
N ARG A 167 5.16 5.24 -9.74
CA ARG A 167 5.68 5.34 -8.36
C ARG A 167 6.62 4.18 -8.02
N GLU A 168 6.31 2.97 -8.47
CA GLU A 168 7.16 1.78 -8.30
C GLU A 168 8.48 1.92 -9.07
N VAL A 169 8.42 2.34 -10.33
CA VAL A 169 9.61 2.56 -11.18
C VAL A 169 10.55 3.58 -10.54
N GLU A 170 10.01 4.69 -10.02
CA GLU A 170 10.81 5.68 -9.31
C GLU A 170 11.41 5.12 -8.01
N ALA A 171 10.64 4.36 -7.22
CA ALA A 171 11.12 3.78 -5.97
C ALA A 171 12.31 2.83 -6.20
N TYR A 172 12.24 1.96 -7.22
CA TYR A 172 13.39 1.12 -7.61
C TYR A 172 14.57 1.93 -8.13
N ALA A 173 14.33 2.98 -8.92
CA ALA A 173 15.41 3.84 -9.41
C ALA A 173 16.16 4.51 -8.25
N LEU A 174 15.44 5.02 -7.24
CA LEU A 174 16.03 5.62 -6.05
C LEU A 174 16.71 4.57 -5.16
N GLN A 175 16.14 3.38 -5.01
CA GLN A 175 16.75 2.28 -4.26
C GLN A 175 18.10 1.85 -4.86
N ASN A 176 18.17 1.67 -6.18
CA ASN A 176 19.43 1.33 -6.85
C ASN A 176 20.46 2.44 -6.73
N ARG A 177 20.03 3.71 -6.80
CA ARG A 177 20.92 4.84 -6.57
C ARG A 177 21.47 4.84 -5.14
N PHE A 178 20.66 4.49 -4.14
CA PHE A 178 21.09 4.36 -2.74
C PHE A 178 22.11 3.22 -2.58
N LEU A 179 21.85 2.06 -3.17
CA LEU A 179 22.78 0.92 -3.17
C LEU A 179 24.11 1.28 -3.83
N ALA A 180 24.08 1.97 -4.98
CA ALA A 180 25.27 2.42 -5.69
C ALA A 180 26.09 3.45 -4.87
N GLN A 181 25.42 4.42 -4.24
CA GLN A 181 26.09 5.39 -3.35
C GLN A 181 26.65 4.77 -2.07
N SER A 182 26.19 3.58 -1.71
CA SER A 182 26.68 2.81 -0.54
C SER A 182 27.70 1.75 -0.94
N SER A 183 28.18 1.77 -2.19
CA SER A 183 29.11 0.79 -2.77
C SER A 183 28.65 -0.67 -2.66
N SER A 184 27.34 -0.91 -2.61
CA SER A 184 26.81 -2.26 -2.75
C SER A 184 26.95 -2.71 -4.21
N PRO A 185 27.36 -3.96 -4.49
CA PRO A 185 27.26 -4.56 -5.83
C PRO A 185 25.82 -4.97 -6.17
N ASP A 186 24.92 -5.03 -5.19
CA ASP A 186 23.56 -5.50 -5.39
C ASP A 186 22.71 -4.46 -6.14
N ARG A 187 21.92 -4.92 -7.09
CA ARG A 187 20.90 -4.14 -7.80
C ARG A 187 19.56 -4.85 -7.73
N VAL A 188 18.49 -4.07 -7.75
CA VAL A 188 17.13 -4.57 -7.76
C VAL A 188 16.45 -4.11 -9.04
N SER A 189 15.77 -5.02 -9.71
CA SER A 189 14.91 -4.68 -10.85
C SER A 189 13.45 -4.96 -10.53
N TYR A 190 12.58 -4.19 -11.17
CA TYR A 190 11.17 -4.53 -11.24
C TYR A 190 11.03 -5.79 -12.10
N ALA A 191 10.58 -6.90 -11.49
CA ALA A 191 10.47 -8.20 -12.15
C ALA A 191 9.25 -8.31 -13.11
N GLY A 192 8.39 -7.28 -13.18
CA GLY A 192 7.17 -7.31 -13.99
C GLY A 192 7.32 -6.70 -15.38
N ALA A 193 6.48 -7.10 -16.33
CA ALA A 193 6.25 -6.32 -17.53
C ALA A 193 5.53 -5.01 -17.16
N ARG A 194 5.73 -3.94 -17.95
CA ARG A 194 4.91 -2.72 -17.84
C ARG A 194 3.44 -3.13 -17.97
N PRO A 195 2.57 -2.81 -16.99
CA PRO A 195 1.16 -3.16 -17.09
C PRO A 195 0.49 -2.38 -18.22
N THR A 196 -0.45 -3.02 -18.93
CA THR A 196 -1.37 -2.33 -19.83
C THR A 196 -2.42 -1.61 -18.97
N CYS A 197 -2.12 -0.37 -18.59
CA CYS A 197 -3.03 0.48 -17.83
C CYS A 197 -4.12 1.06 -18.74
N GLU A 198 -4.97 0.19 -19.31
CA GLU A 198 -6.13 0.62 -20.09
C GLU A 198 -7.16 1.27 -19.15
N HIS A 199 -7.89 2.26 -19.68
CA HIS A 199 -8.78 3.13 -18.91
C HIS A 199 -9.80 2.33 -18.10
N VAL A 200 -9.64 2.32 -16.77
CA VAL A 200 -10.71 1.93 -15.86
C VAL A 200 -11.73 3.06 -15.89
N GLU A 201 -12.92 2.77 -16.42
CA GLU A 201 -14.03 3.71 -16.47
C GLU A 201 -14.28 4.32 -15.08
N THR A 202 -14.52 5.62 -15.11
CA THR A 202 -14.68 6.53 -13.98
C THR A 202 -15.81 6.10 -13.05
N THR A 203 -15.53 5.32 -12.01
CA THR A 203 -16.40 5.24 -10.82
C THR A 203 -15.68 5.23 -9.48
N GLN A 204 -14.34 5.24 -9.42
CA GLN A 204 -13.63 5.28 -8.14
C GLN A 204 -13.05 6.68 -7.87
N THR A 205 -13.90 7.57 -7.36
CA THR A 205 -13.48 8.83 -6.77
C THR A 205 -12.79 8.58 -5.41
N HIS A 206 -11.55 8.09 -5.44
CA HIS A 206 -10.67 8.26 -4.28
C HIS A 206 -10.24 9.72 -4.23
N ARG A 207 -11.15 10.57 -3.77
CA ARG A 207 -10.83 11.90 -3.24
C ARG A 207 -9.80 11.67 -2.14
N ALA A 208 -8.62 12.29 -2.25
CA ALA A 208 -7.65 12.35 -1.18
C ALA A 208 -8.39 12.84 0.08
N LYS A 209 -8.57 11.95 1.07
CA LYS A 209 -9.08 12.35 2.37
C LYS A 209 -7.90 12.92 3.15
N PRO A 210 -8.09 14.04 3.87
CA PRO A 210 -7.03 14.60 4.70
C PRO A 210 -6.59 13.57 5.74
N VAL A 211 -5.27 13.40 5.87
CA VAL A 211 -4.67 12.56 6.91
C VAL A 211 -5.02 13.17 8.27
N LYS A 212 -5.74 12.40 9.11
CA LYS A 212 -6.06 12.82 10.49
C LYS A 212 -4.79 12.68 11.34
N ALA A 213 -4.46 13.71 12.11
CA ALA A 213 -3.34 13.64 13.05
C ALA A 213 -3.60 12.53 14.09
N PRO A 214 -2.55 11.85 14.60
CA PRO A 214 -2.72 10.74 15.54
C PRO A 214 -3.45 11.20 16.81
N GLY A 215 -4.52 10.48 17.20
CA GLY A 215 -5.18 10.65 18.51
C GLY A 215 -6.54 11.34 18.52
N VAL A 216 -7.15 11.63 17.36
CA VAL A 216 -8.53 12.15 17.32
C VAL A 216 -9.47 11.03 16.86
N ASN A 217 -10.20 10.43 17.79
CA ASN A 217 -11.36 9.60 17.48
C ASN A 217 -12.58 10.49 17.19
N ASP A 218 -13.52 9.98 16.39
CA ASP A 218 -14.80 10.65 16.08
C ASP A 218 -15.74 10.70 17.29
#